data_AF-D9CIA3-F1
#
_entry.id   AF-D9CIA3-F1
#
_cell.length_a   1.000
_cell.length_b   1.000
_cell.length_c   1.000
_cell.angle_alpha   90.00
_cell.angle_beta   90.00
_cell.angle_gamma   90.00
#
_symmetry.space_group_name_H-M   'P 1'
#
loop_
_entity.id
_entity.type
_entity.pdbx_description
1 polymer ?
#
loop_
_entity_poly.entity_id
_entity_poly.type
_entity_poly.pdbx_seq_one_letter_code
_entity_poly.pdbx_strand_id
1 'polypeptide(L)' 'TGENPLWESDEPYYDSFYCIWDSSRSIHPLLTILNPQSQTLMIRSLIDTYRHEGYLPDCRMSLCNGFTQGGSNA' A
#
# COMPACT_ATOMS: atom_id res chain seq x y z
N THR A 1 -10.24 10.25 7.44
CA THR A 1 -11.06 9.35 8.29
C THR A 1 -10.50 9.17 9.71
N GLY A 2 -9.35 9.76 10.05
CA GLY A 2 -8.70 9.52 11.35
C GLY A 2 -8.08 8.12 11.48
N GLU A 3 -7.97 7.38 10.38
CA GLU A 3 -7.49 5.99 10.37
C GLU A 3 -5.98 5.88 10.28
N ASN A 4 -5.29 6.89 9.76
CA ASN A 4 -3.83 6.97 9.81
C ASN A 4 -3.39 7.71 11.09
N PRO A 5 -2.66 7.05 12.02
CA PRO A 5 -2.21 7.68 13.26
C PRO A 5 -0.90 8.47 13.10
N LEU A 6 -0.23 8.41 11.95
CA LEU A 6 1.08 9.07 11.73
C LEU A 6 0.96 10.47 11.13
N TRP A 7 -0.01 10.71 10.24
CA TRP A 7 -0.25 12.00 9.62
C TRP A 7 -1.72 12.17 9.20
N GLU A 8 -2.12 13.43 9.00
CA GLU A 8 -3.44 13.78 8.49
C GLU A 8 -3.41 13.87 6.96
N SER A 9 -4.30 13.13 6.30
CA SER A 9 -4.47 13.15 4.84
C SER A 9 -5.93 12.94 4.45
N ASP A 10 -6.32 13.54 3.33
CA ASP A 10 -7.61 13.31 2.66
C ASP A 10 -7.61 12.03 1.79
N GLU A 11 -6.45 11.40 1.63
CA GLU A 11 -6.31 10.13 0.91
C GLU A 11 -6.84 8.94 1.74
N PRO A 12 -7.31 7.85 1.09
CA PRO A 12 -7.70 6.64 1.80
C PRO A 12 -6.50 6.00 2.50
N TYR A 13 -6.74 5.39 3.67
CA TYR A 13 -5.71 4.71 4.42
C TYR A 13 -5.87 3.19 4.37
N TYR A 14 -4.90 2.53 3.76
CA TYR A 14 -4.68 1.09 3.79
C TYR A 14 -3.30 0.83 4.40
N ASP A 15 -3.23 -0.16 5.29
CA ASP A 15 -1.99 -0.62 5.90
C ASP A 15 -1.84 -2.13 5.65
N SER A 16 -0.81 -2.74 6.25
CA SER A 16 -0.66 -4.20 6.24
C SER A 16 -0.45 -4.77 4.83
N PHE A 17 0.32 -4.05 4.03
CA PHE A 17 0.86 -4.55 2.76
C PHE A 17 2.01 -5.54 3.02
N TYR A 18 1.69 -6.67 3.66
CA TYR A 18 2.66 -7.65 4.15
C TYR A 18 3.48 -8.30 3.04
N CYS A 19 2.84 -8.59 1.92
CA CYS A 19 3.40 -9.47 0.88
C CYS A 19 3.22 -8.86 -0.51
N ILE A 20 3.58 -7.60 -0.72
CA ILE A 20 3.44 -6.94 -2.04
C ILE A 20 4.22 -7.70 -3.11
N TRP A 21 5.38 -8.23 -2.74
CA TRP A 21 6.19 -9.09 -3.62
C TRP A 21 5.43 -10.30 -4.16
N ASP A 22 4.53 -10.89 -3.38
CA ASP A 22 3.65 -11.98 -3.79
C ASP A 22 2.40 -11.47 -4.50
N SER A 23 1.69 -10.50 -3.90
CA SER A 23 0.38 -10.03 -4.33
C SER A 23 0.42 -9.28 -5.66
N SER A 24 1.54 -8.64 -6.00
CA SER A 24 1.76 -7.98 -7.29
C SER A 24 1.63 -8.94 -8.48
N ARG A 25 1.88 -10.25 -8.26
CA ARG A 25 1.87 -11.29 -9.31
C ARG A 25 0.47 -11.83 -9.61
N SER A 26 -0.50 -11.64 -8.72
CA SER A 26 -1.82 -12.26 -8.85
C SER A 26 -2.96 -11.40 -8.29
N ILE A 27 -2.94 -11.07 -7.00
CA ILE A 27 -4.04 -10.39 -6.31
C ILE A 27 -4.26 -8.98 -6.85
N HIS A 28 -3.21 -8.16 -6.98
CA HIS A 28 -3.37 -6.80 -7.51
C HIS A 28 -3.88 -6.80 -8.96
N PRO A 29 -3.33 -7.62 -9.89
CA PRO A 29 -3.93 -7.81 -11.20
C PRO A 29 -5.39 -8.28 -11.15
N LEU A 30 -5.73 -9.26 -10.32
CA LEU A 30 -7.10 -9.77 -10.20
C LEU A 30 -8.07 -8.67 -9.73
N LEU A 31 -7.65 -7.83 -8.79
CA LEU A 31 -8.47 -6.72 -8.30
C LEU A 31 -8.71 -5.65 -9.37
N THR A 32 -7.82 -5.47 -10.34
CA THR A 32 -8.11 -4.56 -11.48
C THR A 32 -9.32 -5.02 -12.30
N ILE A 33 -9.61 -6.31 -12.32
CA ILE A 33 -10.75 -6.89 -13.06
C ILE A 33 -11.99 -6.94 -12.17
N LEU A 34 -11.87 -7.48 -10.95
CA LEU A 34 -13.02 -7.75 -10.09
C LEU A 34 -13.49 -6.54 -9.30
N ASN A 35 -12.58 -5.67 -8.88
CA ASN A 35 -12.89 -4.52 -8.02
C ASN A 35 -11.85 -3.38 -8.22
N PRO A 36 -11.90 -2.70 -9.38
CA PRO A 36 -10.94 -1.65 -9.71
C PRO A 36 -11.02 -0.46 -8.75
N GLN A 37 -12.16 -0.23 -8.12
CA GLN A 37 -12.34 0.82 -7.12
C GLN A 37 -11.44 0.57 -5.91
N SER A 38 -11.49 -0.64 -5.31
CA SER A 38 -10.61 -0.99 -4.20
C SER A 38 -9.13 -0.97 -4.60
N GLN A 39 -8.77 -1.44 -5.81
CA GLN A 39 -7.39 -1.33 -6.31
C GLN A 39 -6.92 0.13 -6.40
N THR A 40 -7.78 1.04 -6.87
CA THR A 40 -7.48 2.47 -6.96
C THR A 40 -7.24 3.07 -5.57
N LEU A 41 -8.07 2.71 -4.58
CA LEU A 41 -7.92 3.21 -3.21
C LEU A 41 -6.63 2.70 -2.55
N MET A 42 -6.25 1.44 -2.76
CA MET A 42 -4.97 0.91 -2.27
C MET A 42 -3.77 1.63 -2.89
N ILE A 43 -3.77 1.85 -4.21
CA ILE A 43 -2.69 2.60 -4.88
C ILE A 43 -2.60 4.03 -4.35
N ARG A 44 -3.73 4.71 -4.13
CA ARG A 44 -3.75 6.05 -3.54
C ARG A 44 -3.13 6.08 -2.13
N SER A 45 -3.41 5.07 -1.31
CA SER A 45 -2.77 4.92 0.02
C SER A 45 -1.27 4.71 -0.09
N LEU A 46 -0.80 3.89 -1.05
CA LEU A 46 0.64 3.68 -1.28
C LEU A 46 1.34 4.97 -1.74
N ILE A 47 0.70 5.75 -2.62
CA ILE A 47 1.23 7.06 -3.06
C ILE A 47 1.28 8.05 -1.88
N ASP A 48 0.25 8.08 -1.03
CA ASP A 48 0.24 8.95 0.15
C ASP A 48 1.34 8.56 1.14
N THR A 49 1.58 7.26 1.31
CA THR A 49 2.73 6.73 2.06
C THR A 49 4.05 7.24 1.50
N TYR A 50 4.25 7.11 0.18
CA TYR A 50 5.46 7.60 -0.49
C TYR A 50 5.68 9.10 -0.29
N ARG A 51 4.62 9.91 -0.32
CA ARG A 51 4.72 11.37 -0.11
C ARG A 51 5.22 11.75 1.29
N HIS A 52 4.89 10.97 2.31
CA HIS A 52 5.24 11.26 3.71
C HIS A 52 6.52 10.56 4.17
N GLU A 53 6.77 9.35 3.70
CA GLU A 53 7.94 8.53 4.10
C GLU A 53 9.12 8.68 3.12
N GLY A 54 8.87 9.12 1.89
CA GLY A 54 9.88 9.34 0.84
C GLY A 54 10.20 8.13 -0.04
N TYR A 55 9.63 6.96 0.25
CA TYR A 55 9.78 5.74 -0.53
C TYR A 55 8.49 4.92 -0.54
N LEU A 56 8.29 4.15 -1.61
CA LEU A 56 7.23 3.14 -1.65
C LEU A 56 7.67 1.91 -0.83
N PRO A 57 6.79 1.31 -0.02
CA PRO A 57 7.14 0.20 0.83
C PRO A 57 7.34 -1.08 0.01
N ASP A 58 8.42 -1.83 0.25
CA ASP A 58 8.52 -3.23 -0.21
C ASP A 58 7.54 -4.13 0.56
N CYS A 59 7.39 -3.81 1.85
CA CYS A 59 6.38 -4.34 2.75
C CYS A 59 6.01 -3.24 3.77
N ARG A 60 4.75 -3.23 4.24
CA ARG A 60 4.31 -2.35 5.33
C ARG A 60 3.51 -3.14 6.35
N MET A 61 3.96 -3.13 7.61
CA MET A 61 3.40 -3.95 8.69
C MET A 61 3.12 -3.05 9.89
N SER A 62 1.85 -2.86 10.23
CA SER A 62 1.44 -2.07 11.40
C SER A 62 2.16 -0.72 11.49
N LEU A 63 1.97 0.11 10.45
CA LEU A 63 2.58 1.44 10.31
C LEU A 63 4.09 1.46 10.02
N CYS A 64 4.81 0.35 10.20
CA CYS A 64 6.26 0.27 10.02
C CYS A 64 6.66 -0.24 8.64
N ASN A 65 7.83 0.19 8.19
CA ASN A 65 8.44 -0.30 6.96
C ASN A 65 9.01 -1.71 7.15
N GLY A 66 8.54 -2.65 6.35
CA GLY A 66 9.05 -4.01 6.28
C GLY A 66 10.09 -4.11 5.17
N PHE A 67 11.29 -4.58 5.51
CA PHE A 67 12.39 -4.83 4.57
C PHE A 67 12.50 -6.33 4.28
N THR A 68 11.45 -6.90 3.69
CA THR A 68 11.37 -8.36 3.45
C THR A 68 11.26 -8.66 1.96
N GLN A 69 11.76 -9.83 1.54
CA GLN A 69 11.65 -10.40 0.18
C GLN A 69 12.44 -9.70 -0.93
N GLY A 70 12.77 -8.42 -0.79
CA GLY A 70 13.67 -7.70 -1.68
C GLY A 70 12.99 -7.28 -2.98
N GLY A 71 12.62 -6.00 -3.06
CA GLY A 71 12.07 -5.42 -4.27
C GLY A 71 11.57 -3.97 -4.10
N SER A 72 10.84 -3.53 -5.11
CA SER A 72 10.11 -2.25 -5.13
C SER A 72 8.83 -2.47 -5.95
N ASN A 73 8.00 -3.41 -5.50
CA ASN A 73 6.84 -3.94 -6.23
C ASN A 73 5.51 -3.22 -5.89
N ALA A 74 5.58 -2.17 -5.06
CA ALA A 74 4.48 -1.29 -4.70
C ALA A 74 4.12 -0.31 -5.82
#